data_AF-A0A354UN21-F1
#
_entry.id   AF-A0A354UN21-F1
#
_cell.length_a   1.000
_cell.length_b   1.000
_cell.length_c   1.000
_cell.angle_alpha   90.00
_cell.angle_beta   90.00
_cell.angle_gamma   90.00
#
_symmetry.space_group_name_H-M   'P 1'
#
loop_
_entity.id
_entity.type
_entity.pdbx_description
1 polymer ?
#
loop_
_entity_poly.entity_id
_entity_poly.type
_entity_poly.pdbx_seq_one_letter_code
_entity_poly.pdbx_strand_id
1 'polypeptide(L)'
;MNKKTVMQKAEAGEGLTVAEIKVYEKAVKPERHVYGKYGTLAKQYLEDKGIDWTIANLPEYLHGVDKAADELYETMYEKFSKEERFKKSGDFMENLKRETEMQRLIEEEILNEIVYVK
;
A
#
# COMPACT_ATOMS: atom_id res chain seq x y z
N MET A 1 34.32 9.44 -5.09
CA MET A 1 33.68 8.11 -5.01
C MET A 1 32.69 7.98 -6.16
N ASN A 2 32.64 6.83 -6.85
CA ASN A 2 31.87 6.69 -8.09
C ASN A 2 30.39 6.34 -7.79
N LYS A 3 29.44 7.10 -8.33
CA LYS A 3 27.99 6.84 -8.17
C LYS A 3 27.62 5.42 -8.64
N LYS A 4 28.23 4.93 -9.73
CA LYS A 4 27.91 3.60 -10.29
C LYS A 4 28.23 2.47 -9.31
N THR A 5 29.36 2.55 -8.61
CA THR A 5 29.77 1.51 -7.67
C THR A 5 28.88 1.50 -6.42
N VAL A 6 28.38 2.65 -6.00
CA VAL A 6 27.44 2.75 -4.87
C VAL A 6 26.08 2.16 -5.23
N MET A 7 25.57 2.42 -6.44
CA MET A 7 24.30 1.84 -6.91
C MET A 7 24.38 0.33 -7.05
N GLN A 8 25.47 -0.20 -7.62
CA GLN A 8 25.66 -1.65 -7.77
C GLN A 8 25.72 -2.38 -6.42
N LYS A 9 26.37 -1.78 -5.41
CA LYS A 9 26.37 -2.31 -4.05
C LYS A 9 24.97 -2.34 -3.43
N ALA A 10 24.22 -1.25 -3.59
CA ALA A 10 22.85 -1.17 -3.10
C ALA A 10 21.95 -2.23 -3.76
N GLU A 11 22.06 -2.41 -5.08
CA GLU A 11 21.34 -3.44 -5.86
C GLU A 11 21.73 -4.87 -5.45
N ALA A 12 23.00 -5.09 -5.12
CA ALA A 12 23.52 -6.38 -4.66
C ALA A 12 23.20 -6.68 -3.17
N GLY A 13 22.58 -5.76 -2.44
CA GLY A 13 22.31 -5.90 -1.00
C GLY A 13 23.57 -5.84 -0.14
N GLU A 14 24.67 -5.32 -0.67
CA GLU A 14 25.90 -5.07 0.09
C GLU A 14 25.70 -3.86 1.01
N GLY A 15 26.06 -4.00 2.29
CA GLY A 15 25.98 -2.89 3.25
C GLY A 15 26.82 -1.69 2.80
N LEU A 16 26.22 -0.50 2.80
CA LEU A 16 26.89 0.75 2.43
C LEU A 16 27.53 1.42 3.65
N THR A 17 28.74 1.97 3.47
CA THR A 17 29.35 2.85 4.47
C THR A 17 28.64 4.20 4.53
N VAL A 18 28.81 4.96 5.61
CA VAL A 18 28.19 6.30 5.78
C VAL A 18 28.52 7.25 4.62
N ALA A 19 29.73 7.18 4.06
CA ALA A 19 30.11 8.01 2.91
C ALA A 19 29.36 7.59 1.63
N GLU A 20 29.11 6.28 1.45
CA GLU A 20 28.38 5.73 0.30
C GLU A 20 26.88 6.02 0.42
N ILE A 21 26.31 5.96 1.62
CA ILE A 21 24.91 6.34 1.90
C ILE A 21 24.66 7.79 1.46
N LYS A 22 25.54 8.75 1.83
CA LYS A 22 25.41 10.15 1.41
C LYS A 22 25.48 10.35 -0.11
N VAL A 23 26.18 9.46 -0.82
CA VAL A 23 26.23 9.47 -2.29
C VAL A 23 24.96 8.87 -2.87
N TYR A 24 24.46 7.78 -2.28
CA TYR A 24 23.21 7.12 -2.66
C TYR A 24 22.01 8.07 -2.48
N GLU A 25 21.86 8.71 -1.32
CA GLU A 25 20.77 9.67 -1.04
C GLU A 25 20.77 10.88 -1.99
N LYS A 26 21.95 11.35 -2.43
CA LYS A 26 22.04 12.40 -3.45
C LYS A 26 21.67 11.91 -4.84
N ALA A 27 21.87 10.61 -5.10
CA ALA A 27 21.70 9.99 -6.39
C ALA A 27 20.27 9.46 -6.62
N VAL A 28 19.63 8.98 -5.56
CA VAL A 28 18.28 8.42 -5.53
C VAL A 28 17.39 9.44 -4.84
N LYS A 29 16.48 10.04 -5.60
CA LYS A 29 15.48 10.94 -5.01
C LYS A 29 14.54 10.09 -4.15
N PRO A 30 14.31 10.41 -2.87
CA PRO A 30 13.30 9.73 -2.10
C PRO A 30 11.94 9.94 -2.78
N GLU A 31 11.22 8.85 -3.05
CA GLU A 31 9.84 8.94 -3.52
C GLU A 31 8.98 9.40 -2.34
N ARG A 32 8.35 10.57 -2.49
CA ARG A 32 7.43 11.08 -1.49
C ARG A 32 6.07 10.41 -1.70
N HIS A 33 5.72 9.48 -0.83
CA HIS A 33 4.36 8.92 -0.77
C HIS A 33 3.42 10.00 -0.21
N VAL A 34 2.59 10.58 -1.09
CA VAL A 34 1.62 11.62 -0.74
C VAL A 34 0.32 11.02 -0.22
N TYR A 35 -0.08 9.87 -0.78
CA TYR A 35 -1.29 9.15 -0.43
C TYR A 35 -0.92 7.81 0.20
N GLY A 36 -1.87 7.21 0.92
CA GLY A 36 -1.78 5.84 1.39
C GLY A 36 -1.82 4.84 0.24
N LYS A 37 -1.89 3.54 0.60
CA LYS A 37 -1.91 2.44 -0.35
C LYS A 37 -3.04 2.61 -1.37
N TYR A 38 -4.26 2.84 -0.90
CA TYR A 38 -5.46 2.82 -1.73
C TYR A 38 -5.62 4.10 -2.54
N GLY A 39 -5.30 5.26 -1.97
CA GLY A 39 -5.23 6.53 -2.71
C GLY A 39 -4.18 6.50 -3.82
N THR A 40 -3.03 5.84 -3.59
CA THR A 40 -2.02 5.65 -4.65
C THR A 40 -2.53 4.75 -5.77
N LEU A 41 -3.19 3.63 -5.45
CA LEU A 41 -3.78 2.73 -6.45
C LEU A 41 -4.90 3.40 -7.25
N ALA A 42 -5.77 4.16 -6.59
CA ALA A 42 -6.85 4.88 -7.26
C ALA A 42 -6.30 5.94 -8.21
N LYS A 43 -5.23 6.63 -7.81
CA LYS A 43 -4.54 7.57 -8.68
C LYS A 43 -4.04 6.89 -9.96
N GLN A 44 -3.32 5.77 -9.82
CA GLN A 44 -2.80 5.01 -10.96
C GLN A 44 -3.93 4.57 -11.89
N TYR A 45 -5.01 4.06 -11.32
CA TYR A 45 -6.19 3.63 -12.09
C TYR A 45 -6.84 4.77 -12.90
N LEU A 46 -6.98 5.96 -12.29
CA LEU A 46 -7.53 7.14 -12.97
C LEU A 46 -6.61 7.66 -14.08
N GLU A 47 -5.30 7.65 -13.84
CA GLU A 47 -4.28 8.01 -14.83
C GLU A 47 -4.28 7.02 -16.01
N ASP A 48 -4.34 5.72 -15.74
CA ASP A 48 -4.41 4.66 -16.77
C ASP A 48 -5.67 4.77 -17.63
N LYS A 49 -6.79 5.18 -17.03
CA LYS A 49 -8.04 5.46 -17.75
C LYS A 49 -8.06 6.82 -18.45
N GLY A 50 -7.12 7.72 -18.16
CA GLY A 50 -7.07 9.08 -18.69
C GLY A 50 -8.26 9.95 -18.24
N ILE A 51 -8.78 9.71 -17.03
CA ILE A 51 -9.94 10.42 -16.46
C ILE A 51 -9.62 11.19 -15.18
N ASP A 52 -8.36 11.18 -14.73
CA ASP A 52 -7.86 11.92 -13.57
C ASP A 52 -8.24 13.42 -13.61
N TRP A 53 -8.16 14.03 -14.79
CA TRP A 53 -8.52 15.43 -15.03
C TRP A 53 -10.01 15.75 -14.84
N THR A 54 -10.88 14.74 -14.81
CA THR A 54 -12.33 14.93 -14.57
C THR A 54 -12.66 15.23 -13.11
N ILE A 55 -11.71 15.01 -12.20
CA ILE A 55 -11.89 15.23 -10.76
C ILE A 55 -11.43 16.65 -10.42
N ALA A 56 -12.38 17.52 -10.05
CA ALA A 56 -12.11 18.93 -9.75
C ALA A 56 -11.07 19.14 -8.62
N ASN A 57 -11.07 18.28 -7.59
CA ASN A 57 -10.07 18.28 -6.53
C ASN A 57 -9.49 16.87 -6.34
N LEU A 58 -8.61 16.47 -7.25
CA LEU A 58 -7.98 15.15 -7.23
C LEU A 58 -7.26 14.85 -5.89
N PRO A 59 -6.46 15.76 -5.29
CA PRO A 59 -5.82 15.47 -4.00
C PRO A 59 -6.78 15.14 -2.87
N GLU A 60 -7.86 15.93 -2.71
CA GLU A 60 -8.86 15.68 -1.67
C GLU A 60 -9.60 14.36 -1.91
N TYR A 61 -9.93 14.06 -3.17
CA TYR A 61 -10.52 12.79 -3.54
C TYR A 61 -9.64 11.59 -3.16
N LEU A 62 -8.34 11.63 -3.47
CA LEU A 62 -7.42 10.52 -3.18
C LEU A 62 -7.19 10.32 -1.68
N HIS A 63 -7.13 11.39 -0.89
CA HIS A 63 -7.14 11.27 0.58
C HIS A 63 -8.48 10.72 1.10
N GLY A 64 -9.59 11.08 0.45
CA GLY A 64 -10.91 10.51 0.72
C GLY A 64 -10.97 9.01 0.44
N VAL A 65 -10.30 8.53 -0.62
CA VAL A 65 -10.16 7.09 -0.92
C VAL A 65 -9.43 6.37 0.22
N ASP A 66 -8.31 6.90 0.70
CA ASP A 66 -7.59 6.31 1.84
C ASP A 66 -8.49 6.24 3.09
N LYS A 67 -9.18 7.34 3.41
CA LYS A 67 -10.09 7.39 4.57
C LYS A 67 -11.23 6.38 4.45
N ALA A 68 -11.85 6.27 3.27
CA ALA A 68 -12.94 5.33 3.03
C ALA A 68 -12.46 3.88 3.12
N ALA A 69 -11.25 3.60 2.63
CA ALA A 69 -10.65 2.27 2.73
C ALA A 69 -10.36 1.88 4.18
N ASP A 70 -9.83 2.80 5.00
CA ASP A 70 -9.61 2.55 6.42
C ASP A 70 -10.93 2.28 7.16
N GLU A 71 -11.98 3.08 6.90
CA GLU A 71 -13.30 2.90 7.50
C GLU A 71 -13.95 1.56 7.11
N LEU A 72 -13.84 1.17 5.84
CA LEU A 72 -14.34 -0.12 5.36
C LEU A 72 -13.55 -1.28 5.96
N TYR A 73 -12.22 -1.13 6.06
CA TYR A 73 -11.36 -2.14 6.67
C TYR A 73 -11.78 -2.42 8.11
N GLU A 74 -11.91 -1.39 8.94
CA GLU A 74 -12.32 -1.52 10.34
C GLU A 74 -13.71 -2.19 10.45
N THR A 75 -14.66 -1.75 9.63
CA THR A 75 -16.03 -2.28 9.64
C THR A 75 -16.06 -3.77 9.27
N MET A 76 -15.37 -4.16 8.19
CA MET A 76 -15.34 -5.55 7.75
C MET A 76 -14.53 -6.42 8.70
N TYR A 77 -13.43 -5.91 9.24
CA TYR A 77 -12.63 -6.62 10.23
C TYR A 77 -13.46 -6.89 11.50
N GLU A 78 -14.18 -5.90 12.01
CA GLU A 78 -15.06 -6.08 13.16
C GLU A 78 -16.12 -7.16 12.89
N LYS A 79 -16.72 -7.15 11.69
CA LYS A 79 -17.68 -8.17 11.27
C LYS A 79 -17.06 -9.56 11.19
N PHE A 80 -15.96 -9.71 10.45
CA PHE A 80 -15.29 -10.99 10.24
C PHE A 80 -14.70 -11.57 11.52
N SER A 81 -14.20 -10.74 12.44
CA SER A 81 -13.67 -11.19 13.73
C SER A 81 -14.70 -11.94 14.60
N LYS A 82 -16.00 -11.72 14.36
CA LYS A 82 -17.11 -12.38 15.05
C LYS A 82 -17.55 -13.69 14.37
N GLU A 83 -17.11 -13.96 13.14
CA GLU A 83 -17.47 -15.17 12.40
C GLU A 83 -16.68 -16.39 12.87
N GLU A 84 -17.35 -17.54 12.94
CA GLU A 84 -16.75 -18.78 13.46
C GLU A 84 -15.49 -19.21 12.70
N ARG A 85 -15.48 -19.04 11.37
CA ARG A 85 -14.35 -19.41 10.51
C ARG A 85 -13.07 -18.61 10.78
N PHE A 86 -13.18 -17.44 11.40
CA PHE A 86 -12.06 -16.56 11.72
C PHE A 86 -11.74 -16.48 13.21
N LYS A 87 -12.50 -17.17 14.07
CA LYS A 87 -12.16 -17.26 15.50
C LYS A 87 -10.77 -17.85 15.67
N LYS A 88 -10.01 -17.36 16.64
CA LYS A 88 -8.68 -17.89 16.91
C LYS A 88 -8.75 -19.29 17.54
N SER A 89 -7.88 -20.19 17.09
CA SER A 89 -7.64 -21.49 17.70
C SER A 89 -6.34 -21.47 18.51
N GLY A 90 -5.97 -22.60 19.12
CA GLY A 90 -4.67 -22.77 19.77
C GLY A 90 -3.51 -22.95 18.79
N ASP A 91 -3.78 -23.15 17.50
CA ASP A 91 -2.75 -23.37 16.48
C ASP A 91 -2.37 -22.05 15.80
N PHE A 92 -1.08 -21.70 15.88
CA PHE A 92 -0.57 -20.46 15.32
C PHE A 92 -0.69 -20.41 13.79
N MET A 93 -0.35 -21.51 13.11
CA MET A 93 -0.35 -21.54 11.64
C MET A 93 -1.75 -21.43 11.06
N GLU A 94 -2.73 -22.02 11.73
CA GLU A 94 -4.14 -21.90 11.40
C GLU A 94 -4.64 -20.48 11.61
N ASN A 95 -4.30 -19.84 12.73
CA ASN A 95 -4.64 -18.44 12.98
C ASN A 95 -4.06 -17.49 11.93
N LEU A 96 -2.80 -17.68 11.56
CA LEU A 96 -2.15 -16.87 10.51
C LEU A 96 -2.85 -17.04 9.17
N LYS A 97 -3.24 -18.27 8.79
CA LYS A 97 -4.00 -18.53 7.56
C LYS A 97 -5.36 -17.82 7.59
N ARG A 98 -6.09 -17.92 8.70
CA ARG A 98 -7.40 -17.27 8.89
C ARG A 98 -7.30 -15.75 8.81
N GLU A 99 -6.29 -15.15 9.45
CA GLU A 99 -6.04 -13.71 9.41
C GLU A 99 -5.64 -13.23 8.01
N THR A 100 -4.79 -13.98 7.32
CA THR A 100 -4.39 -13.67 5.93
C THR A 100 -5.58 -13.73 4.99
N GLU A 101 -6.45 -14.73 5.13
CA GLU A 101 -7.68 -14.84 4.34
C GLU A 101 -8.63 -13.67 4.61
N MET A 102 -8.83 -13.32 5.88
CA MET A 102 -9.65 -12.16 6.27
C MET A 102 -9.12 -10.88 5.63
N GLN A 103 -7.83 -10.59 5.76
CA GLN A 103 -7.19 -9.43 5.16
C GLN A 103 -7.37 -9.41 3.63
N ARG A 104 -7.22 -10.57 2.97
CA ARG A 104 -7.41 -10.68 1.52
C ARG A 104 -8.84 -10.33 1.10
N LEU A 105 -9.85 -10.84 1.80
CA LEU A 105 -11.26 -10.56 1.50
C LEU A 105 -11.59 -9.08 1.68
N ILE A 106 -11.07 -8.45 2.74
CA ILE A 106 -11.26 -7.02 2.98
C ILE A 106 -10.56 -6.20 1.89
N GLU A 107 -9.34 -6.59 1.50
CA GLU A 107 -8.60 -5.92 0.44
C GLU A 107 -9.31 -6.03 -0.92
N GLU A 108 -9.81 -7.22 -1.28
CA GLU A 108 -10.61 -7.43 -2.49
C GLU A 108 -11.84 -6.51 -2.52
N GLU A 109 -12.55 -6.37 -1.40
CA GLU A 109 -13.70 -5.48 -1.29
C GLU A 109 -13.30 -4.01 -1.47
N ILE A 110 -12.26 -3.53 -0.77
CA ILE A 110 -11.78 -2.14 -0.90
C ILE A 110 -11.38 -1.83 -2.34
N LEU A 111 -10.69 -2.76 -3.01
CA LEU A 111 -10.27 -2.57 -4.40
C LEU A 111 -11.49 -2.42 -5.33
N ASN A 112 -12.51 -3.26 -5.16
CA ASN A 112 -13.71 -3.25 -6.01
C ASN A 112 -14.63 -2.06 -5.73
N GLU A 113 -14.90 -1.77 -4.45
CA GLU A 113 -15.92 -0.80 -4.02
C GLU A 113 -15.40 0.63 -3.90
N ILE A 114 -14.08 0.83 -3.81
CA ILE A 114 -13.49 2.15 -3.56
C ILE A 114 -12.47 2.53 -4.65
N VAL A 115 -11.53 1.64 -4.96
CA VAL A 115 -10.39 1.98 -5.83
C VAL A 115 -10.77 1.97 -7.31
N TYR A 116 -11.51 0.96 -7.78
CA TYR A 116 -11.77 0.72 -9.22
C TYR A 116 -13.19 1.07 -9.69
N VAL A 117 -13.78 2.13 -9.14
CA VAL A 117 -15.21 2.47 -9.34
C VAL A 117 -15.48 3.39 -10.53
N LYS A 118 -14.44 4.09 -11.04
CA LYS A 118 -14.57 5.17 -12.03
C LYS A 118 -14.21 4.76 -13.45
#